data_AF-A0A5C8U4M5-F1
#
_entry.id   AF-A0A5C8U4M5-F1
#
_cell.length_a   1.000
_cell.length_b   1.000
_cell.length_c   1.000
_cell.angle_alpha   90.00
_cell.angle_beta   90.00
_cell.angle_gamma   90.00
#
_symmetry.space_group_name_H-M   'P 1'
#
loop_
_entity.id
_entity.type
_entity.pdbx_description
1 polymer ?
#
loop_
_entity_poly.entity_id
_entity_poly.type
_entity_poly.pdbx_seq_one_letter_code
_entity_poly.pdbx_strand_id
1 'polypeptide(L)' 'MANADQRDQACARLSRDGYEVLGFADCENAVAWLEEETPTIAVIDGDLMPGCSGVLNVLGERGVLLV' A
#
# COMPACT_ATOMS: atom_id res chain seq x y z
N MET A 1 6.40 16.67 -1.28
CA MET A 1 5.80 16.92 0.06
C MET A 1 4.33 16.53 0.14
N ALA A 2 3.54 16.57 -0.94
CA ALA A 2 2.11 16.22 -0.90
C ALA A 2 1.80 14.73 -0.57
N ASN A 3 2.60 13.78 -1.06
CA ASN A 3 2.28 12.34 -0.92
C ASN A 3 2.39 11.80 0.53
N ALA A 4 3.31 12.31 1.34
CA ALA A 4 3.46 11.86 2.73
C ALA A 4 2.23 12.25 3.56
N ASP A 5 1.78 13.49 3.43
CA ASP A 5 0.62 14.01 4.13
C ASP A 5 -0.67 13.29 3.72
N GLN A 6 -0.81 12.94 2.44
CA GLN A 6 -1.98 12.19 1.94
C GLN A 6 -2.03 10.76 2.47
N ARG A 7 -0.89 10.04 2.44
CA ARG A 7 -0.78 8.70 3.02
C ARG A 7 -1.13 8.72 4.49
N ASP A 8 -0.53 9.62 5.26
CA ASP A 8 -0.72 9.68 6.71
C ASP A 8 -2.18 10.02 7.07
N GLN A 9 -2.82 10.90 6.31
CA GLN A 9 -4.26 11.18 6.46
C GLN A 9 -5.14 9.97 6.12
N ALA A 10 -4.80 9.22 5.07
CA ALA A 10 -5.53 8.01 4.69
C ALA A 10 -5.39 6.92 5.77
N CYS A 11 -4.17 6.66 6.25
CA CYS A 11 -3.92 5.73 7.36
C CYS A 11 -4.66 6.16 8.63
N ALA A 12 -4.60 7.44 9.00
CA ALA A 12 -5.29 7.93 10.19
C ALA A 12 -6.82 7.76 10.10
N ARG A 13 -7.41 7.99 8.91
CA ARG A 13 -8.84 7.81 8.68
C ARG A 13 -9.24 6.33 8.78
N LEU A 14 -8.53 5.46 8.07
CA LEU A 14 -8.81 4.02 8.08
C LEU A 14 -8.60 3.39 9.46
N SER A 15 -7.54 3.79 10.17
CA SER A 15 -7.32 3.33 11.54
C SER A 15 -8.46 3.73 12.48
N ARG A 16 -8.98 4.96 12.36
CA ARG A 16 -10.16 5.41 13.12
C ARG A 16 -11.42 4.61 12.79
N ASP A 17 -11.56 4.14 11.56
CA ASP A 17 -12.69 3.33 11.12
C ASP A 17 -12.54 1.84 11.55
N GLY A 18 -11.46 1.50 12.26
CA GLY A 18 -11.22 0.19 12.87
C GLY A 18 -10.37 -0.76 12.04
N TYR A 19 -9.76 -0.28 10.95
CA TYR A 19 -8.85 -1.08 10.13
C TYR A 19 -7.44 -1.13 10.75
N GLU A 20 -6.80 -2.28 10.67
CA GLU A 20 -5.36 -2.39 10.84
C GLU A 20 -4.69 -1.88 9.56
N VAL A 21 -3.83 -0.88 9.69
CA VAL A 21 -3.24 -0.18 8.55
C VAL A 21 -1.74 -0.09 8.66
N LEU A 22 -1.08 -0.24 7.51
CA LEU A 22 0.35 -0.04 7.34
C LEU A 22 0.57 0.78 6.07
N GLY A 23 1.40 1.82 6.16
CA GLY A 23 1.70 2.72 5.06
C GLY A 23 3.19 2.75 4.76
N PHE A 24 3.54 2.75 3.47
CA PHE A 24 4.93 2.80 3.00
C PHE A 24 5.20 4.12 2.29
N ALA A 25 6.43 4.62 2.38
CA ALA A 25 6.86 5.83 1.67
C ALA A 25 7.28 5.54 0.22
N ASP A 26 7.64 4.29 -0.04
CA ASP A 26 8.20 3.81 -1.29
C ASP A 26 7.82 2.34 -1.50
N CYS A 27 7.94 1.91 -2.75
CA CYS A 27 7.52 0.58 -3.16
C CYS A 27 8.54 -0.52 -2.82
N GLU A 28 9.80 -0.18 -2.55
CA GLU A 28 10.81 -1.16 -2.14
C GLU A 28 10.51 -1.71 -0.74
N ASN A 29 10.24 -0.82 0.21
CA ASN A 29 9.82 -1.21 1.56
C ASN A 29 8.47 -1.95 1.57
N ALA A 30 7.55 -1.59 0.68
CA ALA A 30 6.29 -2.30 0.53
C ALA A 30 6.47 -3.73 0.01
N VAL A 31 7.36 -3.96 -0.98
CA VAL A 31 7.67 -5.30 -1.47
C VAL A 31 8.30 -6.16 -0.38
N ALA A 32 9.28 -5.63 0.36
CA ALA A 32 9.94 -6.39 1.42
C ALA A 32 8.94 -6.87 2.49
N TRP A 33 8.00 -6.02 2.91
CA TRP A 33 6.95 -6.43 3.83
C TRP A 33 5.99 -7.47 3.22
N LEU A 34 5.68 -7.34 1.93
CA LEU A 34 4.86 -8.33 1.22
C LEU A 34 5.56 -9.69 1.13
N GLU A 35 6.87 -9.82 1.28
CA GLU A 35 7.50 -11.16 1.32
C GLU A 35 7.07 -11.97 2.54
N GLU A 36 6.78 -11.30 3.65
CA GLU A 36 6.44 -11.92 4.94
C GLU A 36 4.93 -11.97 5.17
N GLU A 37 4.21 -10.92 4.77
CA GLU A 37 2.79 -10.72 5.09
C GLU A 37 1.94 -10.42 3.85
N THR A 38 0.62 -10.56 3.94
CA THR A 38 -0.31 -10.25 2.83
C THR A 38 -1.49 -9.41 3.32
N PRO A 39 -1.72 -8.21 2.78
CA PRO A 39 -2.87 -7.39 3.16
C PRO A 39 -4.14 -7.90 2.49
N THR A 40 -5.30 -7.67 3.11
CA THR A 40 -6.60 -7.99 2.48
C THR A 40 -6.93 -7.00 1.36
N ILE A 41 -6.56 -5.73 1.53
CA ILE A 41 -6.82 -4.63 0.59
C ILE A 41 -5.55 -3.79 0.51
N ALA A 42 -5.16 -3.39 -0.71
CA ALA A 42 -4.07 -2.45 -0.92
C ALA A 42 -4.59 -1.20 -1.65
N VAL A 43 -4.19 -0.03 -1.14
CA VAL A 43 -4.46 1.28 -1.76
C VAL A 43 -3.16 1.78 -2.35
N ILE A 44 -3.15 2.04 -3.66
CA ILE A 44 -1.93 2.44 -4.38
C ILE A 44 -2.15 3.79 -5.04
N ASP A 45 -1.21 4.70 -4.81
CA ASP A 45 -1.21 5.98 -5.52
C ASP A 45 -0.93 5.73 -7.02
N GLY A 46 -1.90 6.09 -7.86
CA GLY A 46 -1.86 5.84 -9.30
C GLY A 46 -0.66 6.48 -10.00
N ASP A 47 -0.15 7.59 -9.46
CA ASP A 47 1.03 8.28 -10.02
C ASP A 47 2.35 7.53 -9.76
N LEU A 48 2.36 6.61 -8.77
CA LEU A 48 3.53 5.78 -8.44
C LEU A 48 3.54 4.44 -9.20
N MET A 49 2.46 4.08 -9.90
CA MET A 49 2.34 2.79 -10.61
C MET A 49 3.54 2.42 -11.51
N PRO A 50 4.16 3.33 -12.29
CA PRO A 50 5.30 2.97 -13.13
C PRO A 50 6.51 2.44 -12.35
N GLY A 51 6.69 2.86 -11.09
CA GLY A 51 7.79 2.45 -10.21
C GLY A 51 7.46 1.28 -9.28
N CYS A 52 6.21 0.80 -9.27
CA CYS A 52 5.70 -0.14 -8.28
C CYS A 52 5.26 -1.48 -8.90
N SER A 53 5.80 -1.83 -10.07
CA SER A 53 5.48 -3.08 -10.78
C SER A 53 5.72 -4.33 -9.92
N GLY A 54 6.76 -4.35 -9.09
CA GLY A 54 7.01 -5.43 -8.13
C GLY A 54 5.88 -5.60 -7.11
N VAL A 55 5.42 -4.49 -6.51
CA VAL A 55 4.27 -4.49 -5.59
C VAL A 55 3.02 -5.02 -6.29
N LEU A 56 2.72 -4.50 -7.48
CA LEU A 56 1.54 -4.90 -8.25
C LEU A 56 1.57 -6.38 -8.64
N ASN A 57 2.75 -6.90 -9.01
CA ASN A 57 2.89 -8.32 -9.36
C ASN A 57 2.62 -9.22 -8.16
N VAL A 58 3.24 -8.95 -7.02
CA VAL A 58 3.06 -9.75 -5.80
C VAL A 58 1.60 -9.70 -5.32
N LEU A 59 0.98 -8.51 -5.32
CA LEU A 59 -0.42 -8.37 -4.93
C LEU A 59 -1.37 -9.09 -5.89
N GLY A 60 -1.10 -9.03 -7.19
CA GLY A 60 -1.87 -9.74 -8.21
C GLY A 60 -1.76 -11.25 -8.10
N GLU A 61 -0.54 -11.78 -7.91
CA GLU A 61 -0.30 -13.22 -7.69
C GLU A 61 -1.02 -13.74 -6.44
N ARG A 62 -1.15 -12.89 -5.42
CA ARG A 62 -1.82 -13.23 -4.15
C ARG A 62 -3.32 -12.93 -4.15
N GLY A 63 -3.87 -12.41 -5.24
CA GLY A 63 -5.30 -12.12 -5.37
C GLY A 63 -5.80 -11.00 -4.45
N VAL A 64 -4.94 -10.05 -4.08
CA VAL A 64 -5.31 -8.90 -3.24
C VAL A 64 -6.19 -7.93 -4.03
N LEU A 65 -7.23 -7.39 -3.38
CA LEU A 65 -8.05 -6.35 -3.96
C LEU A 65 -7.26 -5.02 -4.00
N LEU A 66 -7.07 -4.50 -5.21
CA LEU A 66 -6.44 -3.21 -5.47
C LEU A 66 -7.52 -2.12 -5.59
N VAL A 67 -7.32 -1.01 -4.89
CA VAL A 67 -8.22 0.16 -4.88
C VAL A 67 -7.46 1.45 -5.18
#